data_AF-X1PBJ8-F1
#
_entry.id   AF-X1PBJ8-F1
#
_cell.length_a   1.000
_cell.length_b   1.000
_cell.length_c   1.000
_cell.angle_alpha   90.00
_cell.angle_beta   90.00
_cell.angle_gamma   90.00
#
_symmetry.space_group_name_H-M   'P 1'
#
loop_
_entity.id
_entity.type
_entity.pdbx_description
1 polymer ?
#
loop_
_entity_poly.entity_id
_entity_poly.type
_entity_poly.pdbx_seq_one_letter_code
_entity_poly.pdbx_strand_id
1 'polypeptide(L)'
;IMEELSKQARQAKNAYQRNWRKNNPDKLKKYIRDYWERKAKTFLQDEVNRLSEAGHSQREIAESLDISASKVNRILNDDVS
;
A
#
# COMPACT_ATOMS: atom_id res chain seq x y z
N ILE A 1 -4.59 -37.52 13.80
CA ILE A 1 -3.52 -37.01 14.71
C ILE A 1 -2.78 -35.81 14.10
N MET A 2 -2.28 -35.91 12.85
CA MET A 2 -1.53 -34.82 12.18
C MET A 2 -2.35 -33.53 11.93
N GLU A 3 -3.63 -33.67 11.57
CA GLU A 3 -4.59 -32.56 11.41
C GLU A 3 -4.78 -31.73 12.70
N GLU A 4 -4.88 -32.40 13.84
CA GLU A 4 -5.12 -31.76 15.14
C GLU A 4 -3.87 -31.06 15.68
N LEU A 5 -2.69 -31.65 15.49
CA LEU A 5 -1.40 -31.00 15.79
C LEU A 5 -1.22 -29.71 14.97
N SER A 6 -1.62 -29.73 13.69
CA SER A 6 -1.64 -28.55 12.83
C SER A 6 -2.59 -27.47 13.34
N LYS A 7 -3.80 -27.84 13.81
CA LYS A 7 -4.75 -26.90 14.43
C LYS A 7 -4.22 -26.27 15.70
N GLN A 8 -3.64 -27.07 16.61
CA GLN A 8 -3.05 -26.58 17.85
C GLN A 8 -1.86 -25.64 17.58
N ALA A 9 -1.00 -25.98 16.62
CA ALA A 9 0.09 -25.11 16.19
C ALA A 9 -0.42 -23.76 15.64
N ARG A 10 -1.49 -23.77 14.84
CA ARG A 10 -2.14 -22.55 14.34
C ARG A 10 -2.70 -21.71 15.48
N GLN A 11 -3.33 -22.34 16.48
CA GLN A 11 -3.85 -21.65 17.66
C GLN A 11 -2.73 -21.01 18.49
N ALA A 12 -1.63 -21.71 18.71
CA ALA A 12 -0.47 -21.18 19.44
C ALA A 12 0.15 -19.97 18.72
N LYS A 13 0.37 -20.07 17.40
CA LYS A 13 0.83 -18.94 16.56
C LYS A 13 -0.11 -17.75 16.65
N ASN A 14 -1.42 -17.99 16.56
CA ASN A 14 -2.42 -16.94 16.65
C ASN A 14 -2.43 -16.28 18.04
N ALA A 15 -2.32 -17.06 19.12
CA ALA A 15 -2.26 -16.54 20.48
C ALA A 15 -1.02 -15.66 20.70
N TYR A 16 0.14 -16.11 20.24
CA TYR A 16 1.37 -15.33 20.24
C TYR A 16 1.20 -14.00 19.49
N GLN A 17 0.68 -14.04 18.25
CA GLN A 17 0.47 -12.84 17.45
C GLN A 17 -0.54 -11.87 18.07
N ARG A 18 -1.59 -12.38 18.72
CA ARG A 18 -2.56 -11.55 19.45
C ARG A 18 -1.89 -10.85 20.64
N ASN A 19 -1.11 -11.58 21.43
CA ASN A 19 -0.38 -11.01 22.56
C ASN A 19 0.63 -9.95 22.11
N TRP A 20 1.38 -10.26 21.04
CA TRP A 20 2.31 -9.29 20.44
C TRP A 20 1.59 -8.01 20.00
N ARG A 21 0.46 -8.12 19.29
CA ARG A 21 -0.34 -6.95 18.88
C ARG A 21 -0.88 -6.15 20.07
N LYS A 22 -1.35 -6.83 21.12
CA LYS A 22 -1.83 -6.18 22.35
C LYS A 22 -0.72 -5.37 23.03
N ASN A 23 0.50 -5.90 23.03
CA ASN A 23 1.66 -5.26 23.67
C ASN A 23 2.40 -4.27 22.75
N ASN A 24 2.06 -4.21 21.45
CA ASN A 24 2.73 -3.36 20.46
C ASN A 24 1.72 -2.56 19.60
N PRO A 25 0.77 -1.81 20.21
CA PRO A 25 -0.27 -1.11 19.46
C PRO A 25 0.29 -0.03 18.53
N ASP A 26 1.36 0.67 18.94
CA ASP A 26 1.94 1.76 18.13
C ASP A 26 2.67 1.22 16.89
N LYS A 27 3.38 0.10 17.04
CA LYS A 27 4.01 -0.58 15.90
C LYS A 27 2.96 -1.09 14.92
N LEU A 28 1.83 -1.61 15.42
CA LEU A 28 0.72 -2.04 14.57
C LEU A 28 0.11 -0.85 13.81
N LYS A 29 -0.15 0.28 14.48
CA LYS A 29 -0.66 1.50 13.84
C LYS A 29 0.29 1.99 12.75
N LYS A 30 1.59 2.08 13.06
CA LYS A 30 2.62 2.45 12.08
C LYS A 30 2.61 1.50 10.89
N TYR A 31 2.63 0.19 11.12
CA TYR A 31 2.62 -0.80 10.06
C TYR A 31 1.38 -0.67 9.15
N ILE A 32 0.20 -0.50 9.74
CA ILE A 32 -1.05 -0.31 8.99
C ILE A 32 -0.99 0.97 8.17
N ARG A 33 -0.56 2.09 8.78
CA ARG A 33 -0.42 3.36 8.07
C ARG A 33 0.57 3.24 6.90
N ASP A 34 1.77 2.75 7.16
CA ASP A 34 2.82 2.59 6.14
C ASP A 34 2.34 1.62 5.01
N TYR A 35 1.53 0.60 5.34
CA TYR A 35 0.92 -0.27 4.33
C TYR A 35 -0.03 0.50 3.42
N TRP A 36 -0.94 1.29 3.99
CA TRP A 36 -1.91 2.06 3.20
C TRP A 36 -1.27 3.21 2.43
N GLU A 37 -0.24 3.85 2.98
CA GLU A 37 0.55 4.88 2.28
C GLU A 37 1.22 4.31 1.03
N ARG A 38 1.88 3.14 1.14
CA ARG A 38 2.46 2.47 -0.03
C ARG A 38 1.40 2.09 -1.04
N LYS A 39 0.28 1.52 -0.58
CA LYS A 39 -0.81 1.09 -1.47
C LYS A 39 -1.43 2.29 -2.21
N ALA A 40 -1.65 3.41 -1.52
CA ALA A 40 -2.12 4.64 -2.13
C ALA A 40 -1.12 5.20 -3.15
N LYS A 41 0.19 5.17 -2.84
CA LYS A 41 1.23 5.55 -3.80
C LYS A 41 1.19 4.68 -5.05
N THR A 42 1.10 3.36 -4.91
CA THR A 42 1.02 2.43 -6.04
C THR A 42 -0.22 2.71 -6.90
N PHE A 43 -1.41 2.82 -6.29
CA PHE A 43 -2.62 3.14 -7.05
C PHE A 43 -2.51 4.47 -7.81
N LEU A 44 -1.93 5.49 -7.18
CA LEU A 44 -1.75 6.78 -7.83
C LEU A 44 -0.76 6.70 -9.00
N GLN A 45 0.34 5.96 -8.84
CA GLN A 45 1.32 5.70 -9.90
C GLN A 45 0.66 4.98 -11.08
N ASP A 46 -0.04 3.88 -10.81
CA ASP A 46 -0.71 3.07 -11.83
C ASP A 46 -1.71 3.90 -12.63
N GLU A 47 -2.48 4.76 -11.95
CA GLU A 47 -3.48 5.61 -12.61
C GLU A 47 -2.85 6.72 -13.45
N VAL A 48 -1.78 7.36 -12.96
CA VAL A 48 -1.01 8.34 -13.73
C VAL A 48 -0.39 7.69 -14.97
N ASN A 49 0.19 6.50 -14.83
CA ASN A 49 0.78 5.76 -15.94
C ASN A 49 -0.30 5.36 -16.95
N ARG A 50 -1.44 4.83 -16.50
CA ARG A 50 -2.59 4.48 -17.36
C ARG A 50 -3.08 5.66 -18.19
N LEU A 51 -3.24 6.83 -17.57
CA LEU A 51 -3.70 8.02 -18.27
C LEU A 51 -2.64 8.58 -19.22
N SER A 52 -1.36 8.52 -18.84
CA SER A 52 -0.26 8.91 -19.71
C SER A 52 -0.16 7.99 -20.93
N GLU A 53 -0.31 6.68 -20.76
CA GLU A 53 -0.35 5.68 -21.84
C GLU A 53 -1.56 5.86 -22.75
N ALA A 54 -2.69 6.31 -22.21
CA ALA A 54 -3.88 6.70 -22.97
C ALA A 54 -3.70 8.02 -23.75
N GLY A 55 -2.56 8.69 -23.62
CA GLY A 55 -2.21 9.91 -24.35
C GLY A 55 -2.66 11.22 -23.69
N HIS A 56 -3.14 11.18 -22.44
CA HIS A 56 -3.48 12.40 -21.72
C HIS A 56 -2.24 13.23 -21.41
N SER A 57 -2.36 14.55 -21.54
CA SER A 57 -1.32 15.47 -21.12
C SER A 57 -1.20 15.52 -19.59
N GLN A 58 -0.04 15.91 -19.08
CA GLN A 58 0.19 16.06 -17.63
C GLN A 58 -0.82 16.99 -16.94
N ARG A 59 -1.38 17.98 -17.66
CA ARG A 59 -2.39 18.90 -17.15
C ARG A 59 -3.76 18.23 -17.00
N GLU A 60 -4.18 17.45 -17.99
CA GLU A 60 -5.45 16.71 -17.95
C GLU A 60 -5.42 15.61 -16.87
N ILE A 61 -4.26 14.94 -16.71
CA ILE A 61 -4.06 13.94 -15.64
C ILE A 61 -4.21 14.62 -14.27
N ALA A 62 -3.55 15.76 -14.09
CA ALA A 62 -3.62 16.56 -12.87
C ALA A 62 -5.05 16.98 -12.51
N GLU A 63 -5.81 17.45 -13.51
CA GLU A 63 -7.21 17.83 -13.34
C GLU A 63 -8.10 16.61 -12.99
N SER A 64 -7.91 15.47 -13.65
CA SER A 64 -8.76 14.29 -13.40
C SER A 64 -8.52 13.65 -12.02
N LEU A 65 -7.28 13.74 -11.53
CA LEU A 65 -6.86 13.14 -10.25
C LEU A 65 -6.86 14.14 -9.09
N ASP A 66 -7.25 15.39 -9.35
CA ASP A 66 -7.22 16.50 -8.38
C ASP A 66 -5.85 16.63 -7.67
N ILE A 67 -4.77 16.56 -8.45
CA ILE A 67 -3.40 16.73 -7.96
C ILE A 67 -2.65 17.76 -8.78
N SER A 68 -1.58 18.33 -8.21
CA SER A 68 -0.75 19.29 -8.96
C SER A 68 -0.05 18.64 -10.16
N ALA A 69 0.09 19.37 -11.26
CA ALA A 69 0.87 18.93 -12.43
C ALA A 69 2.34 18.61 -12.06
N SER A 70 2.93 19.32 -11.08
CA SER A 70 4.27 19.01 -10.57
C SER A 70 4.34 17.63 -9.88
N LYS A 71 3.25 17.19 -9.23
CA LYS A 71 3.15 15.86 -8.63
C LYS A 71 3.06 14.79 -9.71
N VAL A 72 2.26 15.00 -10.76
CA VAL A 72 2.18 14.12 -11.95
C VAL A 72 3.57 13.98 -12.58
N ASN A 73 4.26 15.09 -12.81
CA ASN A 73 5.61 15.07 -13.38
C ASN A 73 6.59 14.29 -12.49
N ARG A 74 6.55 14.46 -11.17
CA ARG A 74 7.39 13.67 -10.26
C ARG A 74 7.10 12.18 -10.36
N ILE A 75 5.83 11.80 -10.37
CA ILE A 75 5.38 10.41 -10.49
C ILE A 75 5.90 9.77 -11.79
N LEU A 76 5.76 10.46 -12.93
CA LEU A 76 6.25 9.97 -14.22
C LEU A 76 7.78 9.87 -14.30
N ASN A 77 8.51 10.75 -13.61
CA ASN A 77 9.99 10.73 -13.60
C ASN A 77 10.58 9.82 -12.52
N ASP A 78 9.83 9.51 -11.45
CA ASP A 78 10.24 8.59 -10.39
C ASP A 78 10.35 7.14 -10.91
N ASP A 79 9.65 6.78 -11.99
CA ASP A 79 9.74 5.46 -12.65
C ASP A 79 11.00 5.29 -13.52
N VAL A 80 11.77 6.37 -13.77
CA VAL A 80 12.94 6.38 -14.68
C VAL A 80 14.29 6.24 -13.94
N SER A 81 14.28 6.06 -12.61
CA SER A 81 15.49 6.09 -11.78
C SER A 81 15.84 4.76 -11.08
#